data_AF-A0A3D5GKE4-F1
#
_entry.id   AF-A0A3D5GKE4-F1
#
_cell.length_a   1.000
_cell.length_b   1.000
_cell.length_c   1.000
_cell.angle_alpha   90.00
_cell.angle_beta   90.00
_cell.angle_gamma   90.00
#
_symmetry.space_group_name_H-M   'P 1'
#
loop_
_entity.id
_entity.type
_entity.pdbx_description
1 polymer ?
#
loop_
_entity_poly.entity_id
_entity_poly.type
_entity_poly.pdbx_seq_one_letter_code
_entity_poly.pdbx_strand_id
1 'polypeptide(L)'
;MDAIPYLAGAAALLGLMLAGYFFNNVKAAPPGDERMTFLMTEIQKGARAFLKKEYSWVSAFVVVMAVLIAVLIAPAAAVTYVVGAVLSALAGYVGMTVATMANARTTEAAKDGPSRALPIAFRGGAVMGFSVAGLALLGLMTVYIVFVLAIKVDDAFEVVTAYGLGASSIALFSRVGGGIYTKAADVGADLVGKVEAGIPEDDPRNPATIADNVGDNVGDVAGMGADLFESYVG
;
A
#
# COMPACT_ATOMS: atom_id res chain seq x y z
N MET A 1 -26.50 13.60 -15.43
CA MET A 1 -25.55 12.56 -14.97
C MET A 1 -24.11 12.86 -15.39
N ASP A 2 -23.90 13.77 -16.34
CA ASP A 2 -22.58 14.13 -16.89
C ASP A 2 -21.61 14.80 -15.89
N ALA A 3 -22.12 15.36 -14.79
CA ALA A 3 -21.29 15.96 -13.74
C ALA A 3 -20.70 14.93 -12.76
N ILE A 4 -21.26 13.72 -12.69
CA ILE A 4 -20.87 12.70 -11.68
C ILE A 4 -19.37 12.40 -11.75
N PRO A 5 -18.75 12.21 -12.94
CA PRO A 5 -17.33 11.92 -13.01
C PRO A 5 -16.42 13.02 -12.48
N TYR A 6 -16.80 14.27 -12.70
CA TYR A 6 -16.04 15.42 -12.24
C TYR A 6 -16.19 15.65 -10.74
N LEU A 7 -17.39 15.43 -10.20
CA LEU A 7 -17.64 15.50 -8.75
C LEU A 7 -16.88 14.40 -8.01
N ALA A 8 -16.87 13.17 -8.56
CA ALA A 8 -16.09 12.06 -8.02
C ALA A 8 -14.59 12.34 -8.05
N GLY A 9 -14.07 12.90 -9.15
CA GLY A 9 -12.68 13.35 -9.25
C GLY A 9 -12.33 14.43 -8.21
N ALA A 10 -13.20 15.40 -8.01
CA ALA A 10 -13.02 16.44 -6.99
C ALA A 10 -13.02 15.85 -5.57
N ALA A 11 -13.93 14.93 -5.26
CA ALA A 11 -13.97 14.23 -3.97
C ALA A 11 -12.69 13.40 -3.73
N ALA A 12 -12.18 12.72 -4.77
CA ALA A 12 -10.94 11.98 -4.70
C ALA A 12 -9.74 12.89 -4.39
N LEU A 13 -9.64 14.05 -5.05
CA LEU A 13 -8.60 15.04 -4.76
C LEU A 13 -8.69 15.57 -3.32
N LEU A 14 -9.89 15.86 -2.81
CA LEU A 14 -10.09 16.27 -1.43
C LEU A 14 -9.65 15.16 -0.45
N GLY A 15 -9.94 13.89 -0.76
CA GLY A 15 -9.46 12.74 0.00
C GLY A 15 -7.93 12.68 0.05
N LEU A 16 -7.25 12.85 -1.08
CA LEU A 16 -5.79 12.88 -1.15
C LEU A 16 -5.19 14.08 -0.41
N MET A 17 -5.83 15.25 -0.46
CA MET A 17 -5.43 16.41 0.33
C MET A 17 -5.54 16.12 1.83
N LEU A 18 -6.61 15.45 2.26
CA LEU A 18 -6.80 15.05 3.65
C LEU A 18 -5.76 14.01 4.09
N ALA A 19 -5.40 13.06 3.20
CA ALA A 19 -4.29 12.14 3.42
C ALA A 19 -2.97 12.91 3.63
N GLY A 20 -2.68 13.91 2.79
CA GLY A 20 -1.52 14.79 2.95
C GLY A 20 -1.52 15.60 4.25
N TYR A 21 -2.69 16.08 4.68
CA TYR A 21 -2.85 16.75 5.98
C TYR A 21 -2.51 15.82 7.15
N PHE A 22 -3.06 14.61 7.17
CA PHE A 22 -2.76 13.63 8.22
C PHE A 22 -1.31 13.15 8.17
N PHE A 23 -0.72 13.01 6.98
CA PHE A 23 0.69 12.68 6.81
C PHE A 23 1.59 13.71 7.50
N ASN A 24 1.34 15.00 7.25
CA ASN A 24 2.09 16.09 7.87
C ASN A 24 1.88 16.11 9.38
N ASN A 25 0.67 15.81 9.85
CA ASN A 25 0.38 15.72 11.27
C ASN A 25 1.16 14.61 11.97
N VAL A 26 1.21 13.41 11.38
CA VAL A 26 2.01 12.29 11.89
C VAL A 26 3.50 12.64 11.83
N LYS A 27 3.99 13.16 10.70
CA LYS A 27 5.40 13.52 10.51
C LYS A 27 5.90 14.51 11.56
N ALA A 28 5.05 15.45 11.98
CA ALA A 28 5.36 16.47 12.98
C ALA A 28 5.52 15.90 14.41
N ALA A 29 5.00 14.70 14.69
CA ALA A 29 5.21 14.05 15.98
C ALA A 29 6.68 13.62 16.16
N PRO A 30 7.22 13.68 17.39
CA PRO A 30 8.60 13.30 17.66
C PRO A 30 8.84 11.81 17.36
N PRO A 31 9.93 11.45 16.67
CA PRO A 31 10.25 10.05 16.33
C PRO A 31 10.81 9.24 17.52
N GLY A 32 10.94 9.87 18.69
CA GLY A 32 11.52 9.27 19.90
C GLY A 32 13.02 9.47 20.02
N ASP A 33 13.66 8.58 20.77
CA ASP A 33 15.10 8.60 21.01
C ASP A 33 15.92 8.06 19.80
N GLU A 34 17.24 8.10 19.93
CA GLU A 34 18.18 7.64 18.89
C GLU A 34 17.99 6.16 18.55
N ARG A 35 17.69 5.32 19.55
CA ARG A 35 17.47 3.89 19.35
C ARG A 35 16.16 3.64 18.60
N MET A 36 15.08 4.33 18.96
CA MET A 36 13.81 4.26 18.24
C MET A 36 13.97 4.71 16.78
N THR A 37 14.67 5.81 16.56
CA THR A 37 14.93 6.34 15.21
C THR A 37 15.78 5.38 14.37
N PHE A 38 16.78 4.75 14.98
CA PHE A 38 17.60 3.72 14.35
C PHE A 38 16.75 2.51 13.91
N LEU A 39 15.96 1.93 14.81
CA LEU A 39 15.12 0.77 14.51
C LEU A 39 14.07 1.07 13.44
N MET A 40 13.39 2.21 13.55
CA MET A 40 12.46 2.70 12.52
C MET A 40 13.11 2.75 11.14
N THR A 41 14.35 3.25 11.08
CA THR A 41 15.10 3.42 9.83
C THR A 41 15.49 2.06 9.23
N GLU A 42 15.90 1.09 10.05
CA GLU A 42 16.23 -0.26 9.57
C GLU A 42 14.99 -1.01 9.07
N ILE A 43 13.86 -0.91 9.78
CA ILE A 43 12.57 -1.46 9.32
C ILE A 43 12.16 -0.81 8.00
N GLN A 44 12.25 0.52 7.89
CA GLN A 44 11.92 1.23 6.65
C GLN A 44 12.83 0.84 5.48
N LYS A 45 14.13 0.66 5.71
CA LYS A 45 15.08 0.18 4.70
C LYS A 45 14.71 -1.23 4.23
N GLY A 46 14.44 -2.15 5.17
CA GLY A 46 14.04 -3.52 4.87
C GLY A 46 12.76 -3.58 4.04
N ALA A 47 11.72 -2.86 4.47
CA ALA A 47 10.44 -2.82 3.76
C ALA A 47 10.57 -2.25 2.34
N ARG A 48 11.33 -1.15 2.17
CA ARG A 48 11.62 -0.60 0.83
C ARG A 48 12.42 -1.55 -0.04
N ALA A 49 13.40 -2.25 0.52
CA ALA A 49 14.21 -3.22 -0.22
C ALA A 49 13.36 -4.39 -0.72
N PHE A 50 12.47 -4.92 0.14
CA PHE A 50 11.53 -5.97 -0.20
C PHE A 50 10.57 -5.52 -1.32
N LEU A 51 9.84 -4.42 -1.13
CA LEU A 51 8.87 -3.94 -2.12
C LEU A 51 9.53 -3.62 -3.45
N LYS A 52 10.75 -3.05 -3.44
CA LYS A 52 11.51 -2.80 -4.68
C LYS A 52 11.80 -4.11 -5.42
N LYS A 53 12.16 -5.17 -4.69
CA LYS A 53 12.46 -6.48 -5.28
C LYS A 53 11.19 -7.15 -5.79
N GLU A 54 10.12 -7.13 -5.01
CA GLU A 54 8.81 -7.66 -5.38
C GLU A 54 8.28 -6.98 -6.65
N TYR A 55 8.19 -5.64 -6.64
CA TYR A 55 7.69 -4.88 -7.79
C TYR A 55 8.57 -5.03 -9.03
N SER A 56 9.88 -5.25 -8.87
CA SER A 56 10.75 -5.56 -10.00
C SER A 56 10.36 -6.87 -10.70
N TRP A 57 9.94 -7.89 -9.95
CA TRP A 57 9.48 -9.16 -10.53
C TRP A 57 8.06 -9.04 -11.08
N VAL A 58 7.17 -8.39 -10.34
CA VAL A 58 5.77 -8.19 -10.74
C VAL A 58 5.68 -7.33 -12.00
N SER A 59 6.57 -6.34 -12.18
CA SER A 59 6.57 -5.51 -13.40
C SER A 59 6.80 -6.33 -14.67
N ALA A 60 7.60 -7.39 -14.63
CA ALA A 60 7.77 -8.29 -15.78
C ALA A 60 6.45 -9.00 -16.13
N PHE A 61 5.70 -9.47 -15.12
CA PHE A 61 4.37 -10.05 -15.31
C PHE A 61 3.39 -9.03 -15.89
N VAL A 62 3.34 -7.82 -15.34
CA VAL A 62 2.48 -6.72 -15.82
C VAL A 62 2.78 -6.39 -17.28
N VAL A 63 4.05 -6.32 -17.68
CA VAL A 63 4.42 -6.06 -19.08
C VAL A 63 3.94 -7.17 -20.01
N VAL A 64 4.13 -8.44 -19.63
CA VAL A 64 3.66 -9.58 -20.43
C VAL A 64 2.14 -9.55 -20.58
N MET A 65 1.41 -9.31 -19.48
CA MET A 65 -0.05 -9.21 -19.50
C MET A 65 -0.54 -8.01 -20.33
N ALA A 66 0.12 -6.86 -20.22
CA ALA A 66 -0.22 -5.69 -21.03
C ALA A 66 -0.09 -5.97 -22.53
N VAL A 67 0.97 -6.67 -22.95
CA VAL A 67 1.15 -7.07 -24.36
C VAL A 67 0.04 -8.03 -24.80
N LEU A 68 -0.30 -9.02 -23.97
CA LEU A 68 -1.39 -9.95 -24.28
C LEU A 68 -2.74 -9.24 -24.40
N ILE A 69 -3.06 -8.32 -23.48
CA ILE A 69 -4.29 -7.52 -23.53
C ILE A 69 -4.31 -6.63 -24.79
N ALA A 70 -3.18 -6.04 -25.15
CA ALA A 70 -3.09 -5.16 -26.32
C ALA A 70 -3.34 -5.91 -27.63
N VAL A 71 -2.85 -7.15 -27.74
CA VAL A 71 -2.96 -7.97 -28.96
C VAL A 71 -4.29 -8.73 -29.03
N LEU A 72 -4.79 -9.23 -27.90
CA LEU A 72 -5.94 -10.15 -27.87
C LEU A 72 -7.27 -9.47 -27.53
N ILE A 73 -7.25 -8.30 -26.89
CA ILE A 73 -8.46 -7.60 -26.44
C ILE A 73 -8.56 -6.23 -27.11
N ALA A 74 -7.84 -5.23 -26.58
CA ALA A 74 -7.84 -3.88 -27.12
C ALA A 74 -6.57 -3.14 -26.67
N PRO A 75 -5.88 -2.41 -27.57
CA PRO A 75 -4.73 -1.60 -27.21
C PRO A 75 -5.01 -0.57 -26.10
N ALA A 76 -6.22 0.02 -26.09
CA ALA A 76 -6.64 0.96 -25.05
C ALA A 76 -6.79 0.29 -23.67
N ALA A 77 -7.26 -0.97 -23.64
CA ALA A 77 -7.42 -1.74 -22.41
C ALA A 77 -6.06 -2.09 -21.77
N ALA A 78 -5.03 -2.32 -22.59
CA ALA A 78 -3.68 -2.53 -22.08
C ALA A 78 -3.12 -1.30 -21.35
N VAL A 79 -3.45 -0.10 -21.84
CA VAL A 79 -3.03 1.15 -21.19
C VAL A 79 -3.68 1.28 -19.82
N THR A 80 -5.00 1.07 -19.72
CA THR A 80 -5.72 1.19 -18.45
C THR A 80 -5.37 0.09 -17.46
N TYR A 81 -5.05 -1.12 -17.94
CA TYR A 81 -4.44 -2.18 -17.14
C TYR A 81 -3.15 -1.72 -16.46
N VAL A 82 -2.22 -1.13 -17.21
CA VAL A 82 -0.97 -0.62 -16.63
C VAL A 82 -1.24 0.52 -15.65
N VAL A 83 -2.20 1.40 -15.93
CA VAL A 83 -2.59 2.49 -15.00
C VAL A 83 -3.13 1.90 -13.69
N GLY A 84 -4.00 0.89 -13.75
CA GLY A 84 -4.54 0.23 -12.55
C GLY A 84 -3.45 -0.45 -11.73
N ALA A 85 -2.53 -1.15 -12.39
CA ALA A 85 -1.37 -1.76 -11.74
C ALA A 85 -0.50 -0.70 -11.05
N VAL A 86 -0.14 0.38 -11.73
CA VAL A 86 0.71 1.43 -11.16
C VAL A 86 0.05 2.11 -9.97
N LEU A 87 -1.25 2.43 -10.04
CA LEU A 87 -1.96 3.08 -8.94
C LEU A 87 -2.16 2.15 -7.73
N SER A 88 -2.42 0.86 -7.95
CA SER A 88 -2.47 -0.14 -6.88
C SER A 88 -1.12 -0.29 -6.18
N ALA A 89 -0.03 -0.39 -6.94
CA ALA A 89 1.33 -0.46 -6.40
C ALA A 89 1.71 0.80 -5.61
N LEU A 90 1.30 1.98 -6.11
CA LEU A 90 1.48 3.27 -5.44
C LEU A 90 0.70 3.32 -4.12
N ALA A 91 -0.54 2.85 -4.08
CA ALA A 91 -1.36 2.84 -2.88
C ALA A 91 -0.70 2.01 -1.76
N GLY A 92 -0.23 0.80 -2.08
CA GLY A 92 0.51 -0.04 -1.13
C GLY A 92 1.83 0.61 -0.67
N TYR A 93 2.57 1.23 -1.59
CA TYR A 93 3.85 1.89 -1.25
C TYR A 93 3.68 3.13 -0.36
N VAL A 94 2.63 3.93 -0.60
CA VAL A 94 2.27 5.06 0.25
C VAL A 94 1.90 4.55 1.64
N GLY A 95 1.06 3.52 1.74
CA GLY A 95 0.69 2.89 3.01
C GLY A 95 1.92 2.47 3.82
N MET A 96 2.81 1.69 3.23
CA MET A 96 4.07 1.23 3.87
C MET A 96 4.93 2.41 4.33
N THR A 97 5.07 3.45 3.50
CA THR A 97 5.88 4.63 3.84
C THR A 97 5.35 5.35 5.07
N VAL A 98 4.03 5.44 5.23
CA VAL A 98 3.42 6.08 6.39
C VAL A 98 3.48 5.18 7.61
N ALA A 99 3.20 3.89 7.48
CA ALA A 99 3.27 2.93 8.58
C ALA A 99 4.68 2.87 9.19
N THR A 100 5.71 2.74 8.34
CA THR A 100 7.13 2.75 8.77
C THR A 100 7.59 4.08 9.35
N MET A 101 6.86 5.18 9.13
CA MET A 101 7.13 6.49 9.74
C MET A 101 6.36 6.68 11.05
N ALA A 102 5.14 6.14 11.13
CA ALA A 102 4.23 6.30 12.25
C ALA A 102 4.57 5.38 13.43
N ASN A 103 5.19 4.22 13.18
CA ASN A 103 5.51 3.21 14.19
C ASN A 103 6.29 3.78 15.40
N ALA A 104 7.51 4.29 15.23
CA ALA A 104 8.33 4.81 16.33
C ALA A 104 7.72 6.06 16.99
N ARG A 105 7.01 6.88 16.22
CA ARG A 105 6.26 8.04 16.75
C ARG A 105 5.11 7.61 17.66
N THR A 106 4.46 6.50 17.32
CA THR A 106 3.41 5.90 18.14
C THR A 106 4.02 5.32 19.42
N THR A 107 5.16 4.64 19.32
CA THR A 107 5.91 4.15 20.50
C THR A 107 6.35 5.29 21.43
N GLU A 108 6.86 6.39 20.87
CA GLU A 108 7.26 7.56 21.65
C GLU A 108 6.05 8.15 22.40
N ALA A 109 4.93 8.35 21.73
CA ALA A 109 3.72 8.87 22.36
C ALA A 109 3.11 7.89 23.39
N ALA A 110 3.39 6.59 23.27
CA ALA A 110 2.93 5.60 24.25
C ALA A 110 3.61 5.75 25.62
N LYS A 111 4.74 6.47 25.73
CA LYS A 111 5.34 6.84 27.01
C LYS A 111 4.39 7.67 27.89
N ASP A 112 3.53 8.47 27.25
CA ASP A 112 2.49 9.27 27.91
C ASP A 112 1.13 8.53 27.99
N GLY A 113 1.09 7.26 27.60
CA GLY A 113 -0.09 6.40 27.65
C GLY A 113 -0.85 6.25 26.33
N PRO A 114 -1.85 5.35 26.30
CA PRO A 114 -2.54 4.94 25.07
C PRO A 114 -3.37 6.06 24.43
N SER A 115 -3.86 7.02 25.23
CA SER A 115 -4.63 8.17 24.75
C SER A 115 -3.82 9.11 23.85
N ARG A 116 -2.49 9.09 23.99
CA ARG A 116 -1.55 9.88 23.16
C ARG A 116 -1.06 9.10 21.95
N ALA A 117 -0.84 7.79 22.10
CA ALA A 117 -0.41 6.91 21.02
C ALA A 117 -1.52 6.67 19.96
N LEU A 118 -2.74 6.37 20.40
CA LEU A 118 -3.84 5.98 19.51
C LEU A 118 -4.14 7.02 18.42
N PRO A 119 -4.21 8.34 18.70
CA PRO A 119 -4.41 9.33 17.65
C PRO A 119 -3.32 9.34 16.58
N ILE A 120 -2.06 9.07 16.93
CA ILE A 120 -0.96 9.01 15.95
C ILE A 120 -1.12 7.77 15.06
N ALA A 121 -1.35 6.61 15.66
CA ALA A 121 -1.56 5.36 14.93
C ALA A 121 -2.78 5.45 14.00
N PHE A 122 -3.89 5.97 14.52
CA PHE A 122 -5.12 6.17 13.76
C PHE A 122 -4.93 7.13 12.60
N ARG A 123 -4.23 8.26 12.81
CA ARG A 123 -3.91 9.18 11.71
C ARG A 123 -2.99 8.54 10.68
N GLY A 124 -2.04 7.70 11.10
CA GLY A 124 -1.22 6.89 10.19
C GLY A 124 -2.06 5.99 9.29
N GLY A 125 -2.99 5.23 9.88
CA GLY A 125 -3.95 4.41 9.14
C GLY A 125 -4.90 5.24 8.26
N ALA A 126 -5.31 6.42 8.71
CA ALA A 126 -6.14 7.33 7.93
C ALA A 126 -5.43 7.80 6.64
N VAL A 127 -4.11 8.06 6.68
CA VAL A 127 -3.37 8.40 5.46
C VAL A 127 -3.47 7.26 4.45
N MET A 128 -3.28 6.01 4.88
CA MET A 128 -3.41 4.85 4.00
C MET A 128 -4.84 4.75 3.44
N GLY A 129 -5.87 4.80 4.28
CA GLY A 129 -7.27 4.67 3.84
C GLY A 129 -7.69 5.76 2.83
N PHE A 130 -7.39 7.03 3.13
CA PHE A 130 -7.69 8.13 2.21
C PHE A 130 -6.82 8.09 0.94
N SER A 131 -5.59 7.58 1.02
CA SER A 131 -4.74 7.39 -0.17
C SER A 131 -5.28 6.29 -1.07
N VAL A 132 -5.68 5.14 -0.51
CA VAL A 132 -6.28 4.03 -1.26
C VAL A 132 -7.55 4.49 -1.94
N ALA A 133 -8.53 5.01 -1.19
CA ALA A 133 -9.81 5.46 -1.75
C ALA A 133 -9.63 6.62 -2.75
N GLY A 134 -8.76 7.57 -2.43
CA GLY A 134 -8.48 8.72 -3.28
C GLY A 134 -7.80 8.33 -4.60
N LEU A 135 -6.77 7.49 -4.57
CA LEU A 135 -6.09 7.02 -5.79
C LEU A 135 -7.02 6.13 -6.63
N ALA A 136 -7.78 5.24 -5.98
CA ALA A 136 -8.70 4.33 -6.65
C ALA A 136 -9.78 5.09 -7.41
N LEU A 137 -10.47 6.02 -6.73
CA LEU A 137 -11.52 6.83 -7.33
C LEU A 137 -10.96 7.80 -8.38
N LEU A 138 -9.85 8.48 -8.10
CA LEU A 138 -9.24 9.40 -9.06
C LEU A 138 -8.80 8.67 -10.33
N GLY A 139 -8.17 7.50 -10.19
CA GLY A 139 -7.77 6.66 -11.31
C GLY A 139 -8.96 6.19 -12.14
N LEU A 140 -9.99 5.64 -11.50
CA LEU A 140 -11.21 5.18 -12.17
C LEU A 140 -11.91 6.33 -12.92
N MET A 141 -12.05 7.49 -12.28
CA MET A 141 -12.67 8.65 -12.94
C MET A 141 -11.84 9.18 -14.09
N THR A 142 -10.51 9.18 -13.96
CA THR A 142 -9.60 9.61 -15.04
C THR A 142 -9.72 8.68 -16.24
N VAL A 143 -9.71 7.37 -16.00
CA VAL A 143 -9.92 6.35 -17.05
C VAL A 143 -11.27 6.57 -17.75
N TYR A 144 -12.34 6.74 -16.98
CA TYR A 144 -13.68 6.97 -17.53
C TYR A 144 -13.77 8.25 -18.35
N ILE A 145 -13.30 9.38 -17.83
CA ILE A 145 -13.36 10.67 -18.53
C ILE A 145 -12.53 10.64 -19.83
N VAL A 146 -11.32 10.10 -19.78
CA VAL A 146 -10.41 10.12 -20.92
C VAL A 146 -10.87 9.13 -21.99
N PHE A 147 -11.10 7.87 -21.65
CA PHE A 147 -11.34 6.84 -22.65
C PHE A 147 -12.81 6.77 -23.08
N VAL A 148 -13.75 6.94 -22.16
CA VAL A 148 -15.19 6.78 -22.46
C VAL A 148 -15.82 8.10 -22.93
N LEU A 149 -15.54 9.22 -22.26
CA LEU A 149 -16.19 10.50 -22.61
C LEU A 149 -15.45 11.30 -23.69
N ALA A 150 -14.12 11.41 -23.59
CA ALA A 150 -13.33 12.24 -24.48
C ALA A 150 -12.93 11.51 -25.76
N ILE A 151 -12.26 10.36 -25.64
CA ILE A 151 -11.81 9.56 -26.80
C ILE A 151 -12.99 8.79 -27.43
N LYS A 152 -13.95 8.35 -26.60
CA LYS A 152 -15.11 7.54 -27.00
C LYS A 152 -14.68 6.25 -27.71
N VAL A 153 -13.82 5.49 -27.04
CA VAL A 153 -13.42 4.16 -27.50
C VAL A 153 -14.64 3.25 -27.66
N ASP A 154 -14.63 2.41 -28.69
CA ASP A 154 -15.73 1.46 -28.94
C ASP A 154 -15.80 0.39 -27.83
N ASP A 155 -14.64 -0.04 -27.32
CA ASP A 155 -14.48 -1.08 -26.29
C ASP A 155 -14.46 -0.51 -24.85
N ALA A 156 -15.43 0.36 -24.53
CA ALA A 156 -15.45 1.09 -23.25
C ALA A 156 -15.50 0.16 -22.02
N PHE A 157 -16.18 -0.98 -22.13
CA PHE A 157 -16.31 -1.94 -21.03
C PHE A 157 -14.98 -2.65 -20.75
N GLU A 158 -14.30 -3.11 -21.79
CA GLU A 158 -12.98 -3.75 -21.75
C GLU A 158 -11.94 -2.80 -21.17
N VAL A 159 -12.00 -1.51 -21.53
CA VAL A 159 -11.08 -0.49 -21.04
C VAL A 159 -11.24 -0.24 -19.54
N VAL A 160 -12.46 -0.17 -19.02
CA VAL A 160 -12.71 0.04 -17.58
C VAL A 160 -12.41 -1.23 -16.78
N THR A 161 -12.80 -2.41 -17.27
CA THR A 161 -12.53 -3.68 -16.59
C THR A 161 -11.04 -4.03 -16.56
N ALA A 162 -10.28 -3.67 -17.61
CA ALA A 162 -8.84 -3.87 -17.62
C ALA A 162 -8.11 -3.06 -16.54
N TYR A 163 -8.62 -1.89 -16.16
CA TYR A 163 -8.10 -1.12 -15.01
C TYR A 163 -8.20 -1.92 -13.70
N GLY A 164 -9.36 -2.53 -13.43
CA GLY A 164 -9.56 -3.43 -12.29
C GLY A 164 -8.61 -4.63 -12.34
N LEU A 165 -8.49 -5.28 -13.51
CA LEU A 165 -7.57 -6.41 -13.71
C LEU A 165 -6.10 -6.06 -13.42
N GLY A 166 -5.69 -4.83 -13.75
CA GLY A 166 -4.38 -4.28 -13.40
C GLY A 166 -4.17 -4.18 -11.90
N ALA A 167 -5.19 -3.67 -11.20
CA ALA A 167 -5.19 -3.60 -9.75
C ALA A 167 -5.09 -4.99 -9.09
N SER A 168 -5.87 -5.97 -9.57
CA SER A 168 -5.84 -7.36 -9.08
C SER A 168 -4.53 -8.06 -9.32
N SER A 169 -3.86 -7.78 -10.43
CA SER A 169 -2.53 -8.33 -10.69
C SER A 169 -1.55 -7.92 -9.59
N ILE A 170 -1.54 -6.65 -9.20
CA ILE A 170 -0.66 -6.17 -8.11
C ILE A 170 -1.11 -6.70 -6.75
N ALA A 171 -2.40 -6.62 -6.44
CA ALA A 171 -2.95 -7.08 -5.17
C ALA A 171 -2.59 -8.54 -4.90
N LEU A 172 -2.74 -9.41 -5.90
CA LEU A 172 -2.42 -10.83 -5.82
C LEU A 172 -0.95 -11.04 -5.41
N PHE A 173 -0.01 -10.44 -6.13
CA PHE A 173 1.41 -10.65 -5.85
C PHE A 173 1.85 -9.99 -4.54
N SER A 174 1.39 -8.77 -4.23
CA SER A 174 1.75 -8.08 -2.99
C SER A 174 1.20 -8.78 -1.74
N ARG A 175 -0.02 -9.32 -1.80
CA ARG A 175 -0.62 -10.09 -0.69
C ARG A 175 0.10 -11.42 -0.48
N VAL A 176 0.40 -12.14 -1.56
CA VAL A 176 1.07 -13.44 -1.47
C VAL A 176 2.54 -13.28 -1.08
N GLY A 177 3.28 -12.41 -1.76
CA GLY A 177 4.70 -12.17 -1.52
C GLY A 177 4.94 -11.59 -0.12
N GLY A 178 4.28 -10.48 0.19
CA GLY A 178 4.34 -9.87 1.53
C GLY A 178 3.82 -10.81 2.63
N GLY A 179 2.74 -11.57 2.36
CA GLY A 179 2.16 -12.54 3.29
C GLY A 179 3.09 -13.70 3.63
N ILE A 180 3.79 -14.26 2.63
CA ILE A 180 4.80 -15.30 2.84
C ILE A 180 5.96 -14.74 3.66
N TYR A 181 6.45 -13.54 3.31
CA TYR A 181 7.56 -12.92 4.02
C TYR A 181 7.21 -12.67 5.50
N THR A 182 6.07 -12.04 5.78
CA THR A 182 5.67 -11.73 7.16
C THR A 182 5.44 -13.00 7.98
N LYS A 183 4.67 -13.97 7.47
CA LYS A 183 4.33 -15.16 8.25
C LYS A 183 5.49 -16.13 8.44
N ALA A 184 6.46 -16.16 7.52
CA ALA A 184 7.68 -16.92 7.74
C ALA A 184 8.55 -16.30 8.86
N ALA A 185 8.60 -14.97 8.94
CA ALA A 185 9.36 -14.26 9.96
C ALA A 185 8.69 -14.34 11.34
N ASP A 186 7.40 -14.01 11.41
CA ASP A 186 6.53 -14.06 12.60
C ASP A 186 6.60 -15.44 13.28
N VAL A 187 6.27 -16.51 12.55
CA VAL A 187 6.30 -17.88 13.09
C VAL A 187 7.70 -18.30 13.54
N GLY A 188 8.75 -17.91 12.79
CA GLY A 188 10.13 -18.23 13.16
C GLY A 188 10.59 -17.49 14.41
N ALA A 189 10.25 -16.20 14.52
CA ALA A 189 10.59 -15.34 15.65
C ALA A 189 9.90 -15.85 16.93
N ASP A 190 8.62 -16.13 16.84
CA ASP A 190 7.79 -16.50 17.98
C ASP A 190 8.09 -17.89 18.52
N LEU A 191 8.22 -18.89 17.65
CA LEU A 191 8.46 -20.26 18.10
C LEU A 191 9.83 -20.37 18.80
N VAL A 192 10.89 -19.87 18.16
CA VAL A 192 12.24 -19.97 18.74
C VAL A 192 12.40 -19.04 19.94
N GLY A 193 11.85 -17.82 19.86
CA GLY A 193 11.95 -16.83 20.93
C GLY A 193 11.14 -17.21 22.17
N LYS A 194 9.82 -17.34 22.01
CA LYS A 194 8.89 -17.53 23.14
C LYS A 194 8.91 -18.96 23.65
N VAL A 195 8.90 -19.96 22.77
CA VAL A 195 8.68 -21.37 23.14
C VAL A 195 9.98 -22.09 23.48
N GLU A 196 11.03 -21.92 22.67
CA GLU A 196 12.29 -22.65 22.88
C GLU A 196 13.24 -21.91 23.82
N ALA A 197 13.50 -20.62 23.56
CA ALA A 197 14.48 -19.83 24.31
C ALA A 197 13.89 -19.16 25.57
N GLY A 198 12.56 -19.06 25.67
CA GLY A 198 11.87 -18.43 26.80
C GLY A 198 12.17 -16.94 26.95
N ILE A 199 12.51 -16.25 25.86
CA ILE A 199 12.70 -14.80 25.83
C ILE A 199 11.38 -14.09 25.45
N PRO A 200 11.19 -12.81 25.83
CA PRO A 200 10.02 -12.04 25.43
C PRO A 200 9.82 -11.96 23.91
N GLU A 201 8.58 -11.70 23.51
CA GLU A 201 8.23 -11.25 22.16
C GLU A 201 8.99 -9.99 21.78
N ASP A 202 9.35 -9.85 20.50
CA ASP A 202 10.11 -8.72 19.98
C ASP A 202 11.44 -8.45 20.70
N ASP A 203 12.02 -9.46 21.36
CA ASP A 203 13.27 -9.28 22.08
C ASP A 203 14.43 -9.00 21.11
N PRO A 204 15.24 -7.95 21.34
CA PRO A 204 16.31 -7.54 20.43
C PRO A 204 17.43 -8.59 20.27
N ARG A 205 17.47 -9.63 21.11
CA ARG A 205 18.41 -10.76 20.97
C ARG A 205 17.96 -11.74 19.89
N ASN A 206 16.69 -11.74 19.51
CA ASN A 206 16.15 -12.60 18.47
C ASN A 206 16.39 -11.96 17.09
N PRO A 207 17.20 -12.60 16.21
CA PRO A 207 17.56 -12.03 14.92
C PRO A 207 16.37 -11.91 13.93
N ALA A 208 15.26 -12.60 14.19
CA ALA A 208 14.09 -12.60 13.31
C ALA A 208 13.18 -11.36 13.52
N THR A 209 13.32 -10.62 14.62
CA THR A 209 12.40 -9.52 14.99
C THR A 209 12.38 -8.37 14.00
N ILE A 210 13.53 -8.02 13.39
CA ILE A 210 13.56 -7.02 12.32
C ILE A 210 12.83 -7.51 11.08
N ALA A 211 12.97 -8.80 10.73
CA ALA A 211 12.27 -9.36 9.58
C ALA A 211 10.76 -9.40 9.81
N ASP A 212 10.33 -9.71 11.03
CA ASP A 212 8.92 -9.71 11.44
C ASP A 212 8.30 -8.31 11.32
N ASN A 213 8.92 -7.32 11.96
CA ASN A 213 8.47 -5.92 11.89
C ASN A 213 8.55 -5.33 10.46
N VAL A 214 9.49 -5.78 9.62
CA VAL A 214 9.48 -5.47 8.18
C VAL A 214 8.28 -6.13 7.49
N GLY A 215 8.01 -7.38 7.85
CA GLY A 215 6.88 -8.20 7.41
C GLY A 215 5.53 -7.50 7.56
N ASP A 216 5.24 -6.96 8.73
CA ASP A 216 4.02 -6.20 8.99
C ASP A 216 3.81 -5.06 7.99
N ASN A 217 4.89 -4.37 7.63
CA ASN A 217 4.82 -3.22 6.74
C ASN A 217 4.68 -3.63 5.26
N VAL A 218 5.16 -4.80 4.85
CA VAL A 218 5.10 -5.27 3.46
C VAL A 218 3.86 -6.12 3.19
N GLY A 219 3.48 -7.01 4.10
CA GLY A 219 2.29 -7.85 3.98
C GLY A 219 1.03 -7.11 4.44
N ASP A 220 1.01 -6.77 5.72
CA ASP A 220 -0.22 -6.32 6.41
C ASP A 220 -0.57 -4.87 6.06
N VAL A 221 0.39 -4.08 5.57
CA VAL A 221 0.15 -2.71 5.10
C VAL A 221 0.18 -2.62 3.57
N ALA A 222 1.31 -2.89 2.91
CA ALA A 222 1.40 -2.68 1.46
C ALA A 222 0.49 -3.65 0.68
N GLY A 223 0.51 -4.93 1.04
CA GLY A 223 -0.38 -5.94 0.49
C GLY A 223 -1.85 -5.62 0.73
N MET A 224 -2.24 -5.28 1.96
CA MET A 224 -3.62 -4.88 2.28
C MET A 224 -4.05 -3.62 1.52
N GLY A 225 -3.16 -2.64 1.34
CA GLY A 225 -3.46 -1.42 0.60
C GLY A 225 -3.76 -1.68 -0.87
N ALA A 226 -2.99 -2.57 -1.50
CA ALA A 226 -3.25 -3.01 -2.87
C ALA A 226 -4.54 -3.84 -3.00
N ASP A 227 -4.83 -4.69 -2.01
CA ASP A 227 -6.05 -5.52 -1.94
C ASP A 227 -7.31 -4.66 -1.81
N LEU A 228 -7.33 -3.71 -0.88
CA LEU A 228 -8.46 -2.79 -0.71
C LEU A 228 -8.62 -1.83 -1.90
N PHE A 229 -7.51 -1.42 -2.53
CA PHE A 229 -7.57 -0.65 -3.78
C PHE A 229 -8.28 -1.47 -4.85
N GLU A 230 -7.89 -2.73 -5.02
CA GLU A 230 -8.48 -3.64 -5.99
C GLU A 230 -9.96 -3.86 -5.74
N SER A 231 -10.34 -4.22 -4.52
CA SER A 231 -11.74 -4.52 -4.18
C SER A 231 -12.66 -3.32 -4.36
N TYR A 232 -12.10 -2.11 -4.40
CA TYR A 232 -12.86 -0.89 -4.69
C TYR A 232 -13.05 -0.66 -6.21
N VAL A 233 -12.07 -1.04 -7.03
CA VAL A 233 -12.06 -0.73 -8.48
C VAL A 233 -12.43 -1.92 -9.37
N GLY A 234 -12.35 -3.14 -8.86
CA GLY A 234 -12.77 -4.38 -9.52
C GLY A 234 -14.27 -4.58 -9.43
#